data_AF-A0A1Z8S685-F1
#
_entry.id   AF-A0A1Z8S685-F1
#
_cell.length_a   1.000
_cell.length_b   1.000
_cell.length_c   1.000
_cell.angle_alpha   90.00
_cell.angle_beta   90.00
_cell.angle_gamma   90.00
#
_symmetry.space_group_name_H-M   'P 1'
#
loop_
_entity.id
_entity.type
_entity.pdbx_description
1 polymer ?
#
loop_
_entity_poly.entity_id
_entity_poly.type
_entity_poly.pdbx_seq_one_letter_code
_entity_poly.pdbx_strand_id
1 'polypeptide(L)'
;MEALIEWFEGLGPVLSALVATLFTWAMTAVGAALVFPFKSMNRRLFDGMLGFTGGVMVAASFWSLLAPAIDMTGGEGFAKVGPPAIGFGLGALFIYALDKFTPHLHINFNKDEAEGPETNWHRTTLLVLAITLHNIPEGLAVGVLFGGAALGLPGATTAGAVALAIGIGIQNFPEGLSVSMPLRRDGVSRGKAWWYGQLSAIVEPVAGVIGAVAVMAMRPILPYALAFAAGAMIYVVVEEVIPETQRDKYTDVATLGFIGGFIVMMSLDVGLG
;
A
#
# COMPACT_ATOMS: atom_id res chain seq x y z
N MET A 1 11.66 19.67 -7.38
CA MET A 1 11.05 19.23 -6.11
C MET A 1 10.31 20.37 -5.45
N GLU A 2 10.96 21.51 -5.20
CA GLU A 2 10.36 22.71 -4.58
C GLU A 2 9.03 23.14 -5.23
N ALA A 3 8.98 23.32 -6.55
CA ALA A 3 7.74 23.70 -7.23
C ALA A 3 6.58 22.68 -7.06
N LEU A 4 6.91 21.40 -6.89
CA LEU A 4 5.90 20.36 -6.66
C LEU A 4 5.38 20.42 -5.21
N ILE A 5 6.28 20.69 -4.25
CA ILE A 5 5.93 20.89 -2.84
C ILE A 5 5.01 22.11 -2.70
N GLU A 6 5.42 23.26 -3.24
CA GLU A 6 4.62 24.50 -3.20
C GLU A 6 3.24 24.31 -3.83
N TRP A 7 3.18 23.54 -4.92
CA TRP A 7 1.92 23.21 -5.57
C TRP A 7 1.00 22.41 -4.64
N PHE A 8 1.50 21.34 -4.02
CA PHE A 8 0.72 20.56 -3.05
C PHE A 8 0.36 21.35 -1.79
N GLU A 9 1.21 22.25 -1.32
CA GLU A 9 0.87 23.12 -0.19
C GLU A 9 -0.27 24.10 -0.54
N GLY A 10 -0.27 24.62 -1.78
CA GLY A 10 -1.30 25.51 -2.29
C GLY A 10 -2.69 24.87 -2.48
N LEU A 11 -2.76 23.54 -2.65
CA LEU A 11 -4.04 22.81 -2.79
C LEU A 11 -4.76 22.58 -1.46
N GLY A 12 -4.02 22.62 -0.33
CA GLY A 12 -4.50 22.22 0.98
C GLY A 12 -4.50 20.70 1.19
N PRO A 13 -4.48 20.22 2.45
CA PRO A 13 -4.16 18.83 2.80
C PRO A 13 -5.09 17.79 2.17
N VAL A 14 -6.40 18.07 2.16
CA VAL A 14 -7.40 17.10 1.66
C VAL A 14 -7.31 16.94 0.14
N LEU A 15 -7.15 18.05 -0.59
CA LEU A 15 -7.02 18.00 -2.04
C LEU A 15 -5.67 17.41 -2.46
N SER A 16 -4.60 17.70 -1.72
CA SER A 16 -3.29 17.08 -1.92
C SER A 16 -3.32 15.57 -1.72
N ALA A 17 -3.95 15.11 -0.64
CA ALA A 17 -4.18 13.69 -0.41
C ALA A 17 -4.98 13.05 -1.54
N LEU A 18 -6.08 13.69 -1.99
CA LEU A 18 -6.90 13.18 -3.10
C LEU A 18 -6.11 13.09 -4.41
N VAL A 19 -5.35 14.13 -4.78
CA VAL A 19 -4.55 14.13 -6.01
C VAL A 19 -3.46 13.07 -5.96
N ALA A 20 -2.76 12.97 -4.83
CA ALA A 20 -1.70 11.98 -4.65
C ALA A 20 -2.25 10.54 -4.72
N THR A 21 -3.40 10.29 -4.11
CA THR A 21 -4.04 8.95 -4.13
C THR A 21 -4.75 8.65 -5.45
N LEU A 22 -5.20 9.66 -6.20
CA LEU A 22 -5.60 9.47 -7.59
C LEU A 22 -4.40 9.09 -8.48
N PHE A 23 -3.21 9.62 -8.18
CA PHE A 23 -1.99 9.21 -8.87
C PHE A 23 -1.63 7.76 -8.56
N THR A 24 -1.65 7.32 -7.30
CA THR A 24 -1.36 5.93 -6.93
C THR A 24 -2.37 4.96 -7.54
N TRP A 25 -3.67 5.27 -7.48
CA TRP A 25 -4.72 4.51 -8.18
C TRP A 25 -4.49 4.47 -9.71
N ALA A 26 -4.09 5.59 -10.31
CA ALA A 26 -3.80 5.64 -11.74
C ALA A 26 -2.62 4.74 -12.11
N MET A 27 -1.61 4.62 -11.24
CA MET A 27 -0.50 3.67 -11.45
C MET A 27 -0.97 2.22 -11.42
N THR A 28 -1.90 1.87 -10.53
CA THR A 28 -2.57 0.55 -10.54
C THR A 28 -3.31 0.33 -11.85
N ALA A 29 -4.07 1.34 -12.32
CA ALA A 29 -4.79 1.25 -13.59
C ALA A 29 -3.85 1.08 -14.80
N VAL A 30 -2.67 1.72 -14.76
CA VAL A 30 -1.64 1.63 -15.80
C VAL A 30 -0.95 0.25 -15.77
N GLY A 31 -0.64 -0.28 -14.59
CA GLY A 31 -0.16 -1.65 -14.43
C GLY A 31 -1.17 -2.69 -14.95
N ALA A 32 -2.43 -2.51 -14.58
CA ALA A 32 -3.52 -3.37 -15.03
C ALA A 32 -3.73 -3.31 -16.56
N ALA A 33 -3.38 -2.19 -17.21
CA ALA A 33 -3.57 -2.02 -18.65
C ALA A 33 -2.63 -2.91 -19.49
N LEU A 34 -1.62 -3.54 -18.89
CA LEU A 34 -0.74 -4.49 -19.59
C LEU A 34 -1.49 -5.71 -20.16
N VAL A 35 -2.73 -5.97 -19.72
CA VAL A 35 -3.61 -7.00 -20.33
C VAL A 35 -4.04 -6.67 -21.78
N PHE A 36 -3.92 -5.41 -22.21
CA PHE A 36 -4.23 -5.02 -23.60
C PHE A 36 -3.17 -5.54 -24.58
N PRO A 37 -1.87 -5.19 -24.43
CA PRO A 37 -0.83 -5.71 -25.31
C PRO A 37 -0.47 -7.18 -25.02
N PHE A 38 -0.58 -7.65 -23.76
CA PHE A 38 -0.09 -8.97 -23.37
C PHE A 38 -1.23 -9.94 -22.99
N LYS A 39 -1.02 -11.24 -23.22
CA LYS A 39 -1.93 -12.33 -22.78
C LYS A 39 -1.35 -13.14 -21.61
N SER A 40 -0.03 -13.14 -21.46
CA SER A 40 0.70 -13.73 -20.34
C SER A 40 1.93 -12.90 -20.03
N MET A 41 2.44 -13.00 -18.80
CA MET A 41 3.72 -12.41 -18.38
C MET A 41 4.80 -13.49 -18.25
N ASN A 42 6.07 -13.11 -18.40
CA ASN A 42 7.18 -13.93 -17.91
C ASN A 42 7.07 -14.07 -16.38
N ARG A 43 6.99 -15.30 -15.88
CA ARG A 43 6.82 -15.57 -14.44
C ARG A 43 7.99 -15.07 -13.61
N ARG A 44 9.23 -15.19 -14.12
CA ARG A 44 10.42 -14.66 -13.45
C ARG A 44 10.36 -13.14 -13.24
N LEU A 45 9.86 -12.41 -14.24
CA LEU A 45 9.68 -10.96 -14.14
C LEU A 45 8.58 -10.63 -13.13
N PHE A 46 7.46 -11.36 -13.20
CA PHE A 46 6.32 -11.17 -12.31
C PHE A 46 6.70 -11.36 -10.84
N ASP A 47 7.41 -12.44 -10.49
CA ASP A 47 7.82 -12.71 -9.11
C ASP A 47 8.83 -11.66 -8.62
N GLY A 48 9.71 -11.18 -9.51
CA GLY A 48 10.60 -10.04 -9.22
C GLY A 48 9.84 -8.73 -8.95
N MET A 49 8.77 -8.46 -9.70
CA MET A 49 7.91 -7.29 -9.50
C MET A 49 7.10 -7.38 -8.19
N LEU A 50 6.57 -8.56 -7.85
CA LEU A 50 5.88 -8.78 -6.58
C LEU A 50 6.83 -8.63 -5.39
N GLY A 51 8.03 -9.20 -5.49
CA GLY A 51 9.08 -9.02 -4.48
C GLY A 51 9.40 -7.53 -4.30
N PHE A 52 9.57 -6.80 -5.40
CA PHE A 52 9.78 -5.35 -5.39
C PHE A 52 8.67 -4.61 -4.64
N THR A 53 7.40 -4.95 -4.87
CA THR A 53 6.27 -4.38 -4.11
C THR A 53 6.42 -4.59 -2.62
N GLY A 54 6.68 -5.82 -2.16
CA GLY A 54 6.91 -6.09 -0.73
C GLY A 54 8.08 -5.29 -0.15
N GLY A 55 9.15 -5.11 -0.91
CA GLY A 55 10.30 -4.30 -0.52
C GLY A 55 9.94 -2.82 -0.29
N VAL A 56 9.20 -2.23 -1.24
CA VAL A 56 8.70 -0.85 -1.13
C VAL A 56 7.80 -0.71 0.09
N MET A 57 6.84 -1.60 0.28
CA MET A 57 5.89 -1.54 1.40
C MET A 57 6.58 -1.62 2.76
N VAL A 58 7.57 -2.51 2.93
CA VAL A 58 8.32 -2.62 4.21
C VAL A 58 9.14 -1.37 4.49
N ALA A 59 9.84 -0.85 3.48
CA ALA A 59 10.61 0.38 3.64
C ALA A 59 9.69 1.58 3.94
N ALA A 60 8.59 1.75 3.21
CA ALA A 60 7.60 2.81 3.47
C ALA A 60 7.00 2.71 4.87
N SER A 61 6.70 1.49 5.32
CA SER A 61 6.17 1.24 6.68
C SER A 61 7.11 1.74 7.78
N PHE A 62 8.43 1.59 7.59
CA PHE A 62 9.40 2.06 8.58
C PHE A 62 9.71 3.55 8.42
N TRP A 63 10.27 3.96 7.29
CA TRP A 63 10.80 5.33 7.12
C TRP A 63 9.70 6.38 6.99
N SER A 64 8.65 6.10 6.22
CA SER A 64 7.64 7.12 5.94
C SER A 64 6.53 7.19 6.98
N LEU A 65 6.41 6.16 7.84
CA LEU A 65 5.30 6.03 8.78
C LEU A 65 5.76 5.80 10.22
N LEU A 66 6.45 4.70 10.50
CA LEU A 66 6.78 4.33 11.88
C LEU A 66 7.81 5.28 12.50
N ALA A 67 8.86 5.66 11.77
CA ALA A 67 9.85 6.62 12.23
C ALA A 67 9.23 8.00 12.53
N PRO A 68 8.44 8.62 11.60
CA PRO A 68 7.67 9.82 11.89
C PRO A 68 6.74 9.68 13.10
N ALA A 69 6.04 8.54 13.24
CA ALA A 69 5.18 8.31 14.41
C ALA A 69 5.97 8.34 15.74
N ILE A 70 7.17 7.77 15.75
CA ILE A 70 8.07 7.80 16.92
C ILE A 70 8.55 9.23 17.20
N ASP A 71 8.89 10.00 16.17
CA ASP A 71 9.39 11.36 16.30
C ASP A 71 8.31 12.34 16.79
N MET A 72 7.06 12.13 16.39
CA MET A 72 5.90 12.88 16.88
C MET A 72 5.50 12.55 18.32
N THR A 73 6.02 11.46 18.87
CA THR A 73 5.69 11.05 20.23
C THR A 73 6.54 11.83 21.24
N GLY A 74 5.88 12.56 22.13
CA GLY A 74 6.53 13.28 23.22
C GLY A 74 7.15 12.36 24.27
N GLY A 75 8.14 12.87 25.01
CA GLY A 75 8.86 12.14 26.04
C GLY A 75 10.20 11.56 25.55
N GLU A 76 10.87 10.82 26.43
CA GLU A 76 12.18 10.21 26.17
C GLU A 76 12.19 8.71 26.50
N GLY A 77 13.11 7.97 25.88
CA GLY A 77 13.26 6.53 26.11
C GLY A 77 11.98 5.75 25.83
N PHE A 78 11.57 4.90 26.77
CA PHE A 78 10.43 4.00 26.60
C PHE A 78 9.07 4.72 26.48
N ALA A 79 8.98 5.98 26.93
CA ALA A 79 7.75 6.77 26.76
C ALA A 79 7.39 6.98 25.28
N LYS A 80 8.40 7.02 24.39
CA LYS A 80 8.20 7.15 22.93
C LYS A 80 7.61 5.90 22.28
N VAL A 81 7.67 4.74 22.95
CA VAL A 81 7.22 3.46 22.38
C VAL A 81 5.69 3.34 22.41
N GLY A 82 5.01 3.97 23.38
CA GLY A 82 3.59 3.76 23.64
C GLY A 82 2.69 3.96 22.42
N PRO A 83 2.55 5.20 21.91
CA PRO A 83 1.68 5.48 20.77
C PRO A 83 2.02 4.70 19.49
N PRO A 84 3.29 4.62 19.04
CA PRO A 84 3.63 3.86 17.85
C PRO A 84 3.37 2.36 18.02
N ALA A 85 3.70 1.75 19.17
CA ALA A 85 3.46 0.33 19.40
C ALA A 85 1.96 0.00 19.44
N ILE A 86 1.15 0.85 20.08
CA ILE A 86 -0.32 0.69 20.12
C ILE A 86 -0.90 0.84 18.72
N GLY A 87 -0.53 1.90 17.99
CA GLY A 87 -1.00 2.13 16.62
C GLY A 87 -0.65 0.96 15.72
N PHE A 88 0.62 0.56 15.71
CA PHE A 88 1.12 -0.57 14.92
C PHE A 88 0.39 -1.88 15.23
N GLY A 89 0.23 -2.20 16.52
CA GLY A 89 -0.50 -3.39 16.94
C GLY A 89 -1.98 -3.36 16.53
N LEU A 90 -2.64 -2.21 16.65
CA LEU A 90 -4.03 -2.04 16.22
C LEU A 90 -4.19 -2.13 14.70
N GLY A 91 -3.22 -1.63 13.92
CA GLY A 91 -3.19 -1.74 12.47
C GLY A 91 -3.08 -3.19 12.00
N ALA A 92 -2.11 -3.92 12.57
CA ALA A 92 -1.94 -5.35 12.29
C ALA A 92 -3.18 -6.15 12.72
N LEU A 93 -3.72 -5.88 13.91
CA LEU A 93 -4.92 -6.56 14.40
C LEU A 93 -6.17 -6.24 13.55
N PHE A 94 -6.25 -5.03 13.00
CA PHE A 94 -7.33 -4.64 12.11
C PHE A 94 -7.33 -5.45 10.82
N ILE A 95 -6.18 -5.58 10.16
CA ILE A 95 -6.07 -6.43 8.96
C ILE A 95 -6.31 -7.89 9.32
N TYR A 96 -5.70 -8.41 10.39
CA TYR A 96 -5.97 -9.76 10.88
C TYR A 96 -7.47 -10.04 11.09
N ALA A 97 -8.20 -9.08 11.68
CA ALA A 97 -9.64 -9.20 11.85
C ALA A 97 -10.37 -9.17 10.50
N LEU A 98 -9.98 -8.28 9.58
CA LEU A 98 -10.55 -8.23 8.23
C LEU A 98 -10.35 -9.56 7.51
N ASP A 99 -9.16 -10.15 7.55
CA ASP A 99 -8.88 -11.46 6.94
C ASP A 99 -9.78 -12.55 7.51
N LYS A 100 -10.00 -12.53 8.84
CA LYS A 100 -10.85 -13.53 9.49
C LYS A 100 -12.32 -13.41 9.10
N PHE A 101 -12.80 -12.19 8.84
CA PHE A 101 -14.21 -11.91 8.56
C PHE A 101 -14.54 -11.76 7.08
N THR A 102 -13.53 -11.66 6.20
CA THR A 102 -13.73 -11.47 4.77
C THR A 102 -13.24 -12.69 4.00
N PRO A 103 -14.07 -13.26 3.10
CA PRO A 103 -13.64 -14.37 2.28
C PRO A 103 -12.63 -13.87 1.25
N HIS A 104 -11.40 -14.38 1.26
CA HIS A 104 -10.35 -13.90 0.37
C HIS A 104 -9.40 -15.01 -0.05
N LEU A 105 -8.60 -14.73 -1.09
CA LEU A 105 -7.65 -15.69 -1.67
C LEU A 105 -6.44 -14.95 -2.20
N HIS A 106 -5.24 -15.47 -1.92
CA HIS A 106 -3.98 -14.92 -2.43
C HIS A 106 -3.63 -15.45 -3.84
N ILE A 107 -2.87 -14.70 -4.63
CA ILE A 107 -2.71 -14.90 -6.09
C ILE A 107 -2.05 -16.24 -6.45
N ASN A 108 -1.18 -16.78 -5.60
CA ASN A 108 -0.49 -18.06 -5.80
C ASN A 108 -1.04 -19.22 -4.94
N PHE A 109 -2.23 -19.06 -4.35
CA PHE A 109 -2.86 -20.07 -3.50
C PHE A 109 -4.02 -20.76 -4.25
N ASN A 110 -4.32 -22.00 -3.86
CA ASN A 110 -5.44 -22.78 -4.39
C ASN A 110 -6.75 -22.39 -3.69
N LYS A 111 -7.89 -22.70 -4.32
CA LYS A 111 -9.22 -22.32 -3.78
C LYS A 111 -9.55 -22.99 -2.43
N ASP A 112 -9.03 -24.18 -2.20
CA ASP A 112 -9.15 -24.92 -0.93
C ASP A 112 -8.31 -24.31 0.19
N GLU A 113 -7.43 -23.37 -0.15
CA GLU A 113 -6.65 -22.55 0.77
C GLU A 113 -7.25 -21.14 0.92
N ALA A 114 -8.52 -20.92 0.51
CA ALA A 114 -9.20 -19.65 0.72
C ALA A 114 -9.45 -19.41 2.22
N GLU A 115 -9.25 -18.17 2.65
CA GLU A 115 -9.37 -17.76 4.04
C GLU A 115 -10.67 -16.99 4.30
N GLY A 116 -11.01 -16.83 5.58
CA GLY A 116 -12.27 -16.22 6.03
C GLY A 116 -13.48 -17.17 5.97
N PRO A 117 -14.71 -16.63 5.93
CA PRO A 117 -15.93 -17.43 5.84
C PRO A 117 -16.03 -18.23 4.53
N GLU A 118 -16.54 -19.46 4.58
CA GLU A 118 -16.78 -20.24 3.35
C GLU A 118 -17.79 -19.54 2.43
N THR A 119 -17.44 -19.42 1.14
CA THR A 119 -18.33 -18.86 0.12
C THR A 119 -18.25 -19.60 -1.21
N ASN A 120 -19.31 -19.50 -2.00
CA ASN A 120 -19.34 -19.99 -3.39
C ASN A 120 -18.79 -18.97 -4.40
N TRP A 121 -18.02 -17.97 -3.93
CA TRP A 121 -17.56 -16.88 -4.78
C TRP A 121 -16.51 -17.34 -5.79
N HIS A 122 -16.47 -16.65 -6.93
CA HIS A 122 -15.45 -16.94 -7.93
C HIS A 122 -14.07 -16.50 -7.42
N ARG A 123 -13.03 -17.24 -7.84
CA ARG A 123 -11.60 -16.95 -7.52
C ARG A 123 -11.26 -15.48 -7.72
N THR A 124 -11.72 -14.93 -8.86
CA THR A 124 -11.57 -13.52 -9.24
C THR A 124 -12.11 -12.56 -8.19
N THR A 125 -13.27 -12.85 -7.62
CA THR A 125 -13.89 -11.99 -6.60
C THR A 125 -13.06 -11.99 -5.32
N LEU A 126 -12.58 -13.16 -4.91
CA LEU A 126 -11.74 -13.32 -3.71
C LEU A 126 -10.40 -12.58 -3.88
N LEU A 127 -9.77 -12.69 -5.05
CA LEU A 127 -8.52 -11.99 -5.37
C LEU A 127 -8.69 -10.47 -5.39
N VAL A 128 -9.73 -9.97 -6.07
CA VAL A 128 -10.00 -8.52 -6.13
C VAL A 128 -10.32 -7.98 -4.74
N LEU A 129 -11.09 -8.72 -3.93
CA LEU A 129 -11.44 -8.31 -2.58
C LEU A 129 -10.20 -8.22 -1.68
N ALA A 130 -9.33 -9.24 -1.67
CA ALA A 130 -8.08 -9.24 -0.90
C ALA A 130 -7.29 -7.96 -1.18
N ILE A 131 -6.99 -7.73 -2.46
CA ILE A 131 -6.18 -6.60 -2.90
C ILE A 131 -6.88 -5.27 -2.60
N THR A 132 -8.21 -5.21 -2.69
CA THR A 132 -8.97 -4.02 -2.28
C THR A 132 -8.77 -3.68 -0.81
N LEU A 133 -8.71 -4.67 0.08
CA LEU A 133 -8.48 -4.41 1.51
C LEU A 133 -7.07 -3.89 1.78
N HIS A 134 -6.06 -4.31 1.00
CA HIS A 134 -4.67 -3.86 1.15
C HIS A 134 -4.45 -2.41 0.70
N ASN A 135 -5.22 -1.97 -0.28
CA ASN A 135 -5.18 -0.60 -0.78
C ASN A 135 -5.75 0.42 0.24
N ILE A 136 -6.48 -0.02 1.28
CA ILE A 136 -7.01 0.88 2.31
C ILE A 136 -5.87 1.48 3.17
N PRO A 137 -4.98 0.68 3.78
CA PRO A 137 -3.78 1.20 4.48
C PRO A 137 -2.94 2.16 3.65
N GLU A 138 -2.75 1.89 2.36
CA GLU A 138 -1.92 2.72 1.47
C GLU A 138 -2.53 4.09 1.24
N GLY A 139 -3.83 4.14 0.91
CA GLY A 139 -4.55 5.40 0.81
C GLY A 139 -4.53 6.18 2.12
N LEU A 140 -4.82 5.51 3.25
CA LEU A 140 -4.75 6.13 4.58
C LEU A 140 -3.37 6.72 4.87
N ALA A 141 -2.29 5.99 4.57
CA ALA A 141 -0.91 6.42 4.79
C ALA A 141 -0.59 7.75 4.10
N VAL A 142 -0.93 7.86 2.80
CA VAL A 142 -0.75 9.10 2.02
C VAL A 142 -1.58 10.24 2.63
N GLY A 143 -2.85 9.98 2.94
CA GLY A 143 -3.77 10.98 3.49
C GLY A 143 -3.33 11.52 4.85
N VAL A 144 -2.96 10.62 5.76
CA VAL A 144 -2.51 10.95 7.11
C VAL A 144 -1.24 11.79 7.07
N LEU A 145 -0.31 11.50 6.15
CA LEU A 145 0.95 12.23 6.03
C LEU A 145 0.75 13.64 5.46
N PHE A 146 -0.09 13.83 4.44
CA PHE A 146 -0.47 15.18 3.96
C PHE A 146 -1.23 15.98 5.02
N GLY A 147 -2.13 15.33 5.77
CA GLY A 147 -2.83 15.94 6.90
C GLY A 147 -1.86 16.39 8.00
N GLY A 148 -0.85 15.56 8.32
CA GLY A 148 0.19 15.89 9.28
C GLY A 148 1.08 17.03 8.83
N ALA A 149 1.45 17.05 7.56
CA ALA A 149 2.29 18.09 6.95
C ALA A 149 1.64 19.47 7.02
N ALA A 150 0.34 19.57 6.71
CA ALA A 150 -0.39 20.83 6.79
C ALA A 150 -0.54 21.37 8.22
N LEU A 151 -0.36 20.51 9.23
CA LEU A 151 -0.39 20.90 10.65
C LEU A 151 1.01 21.24 11.19
N GLY A 152 2.06 21.12 10.37
CA GLY A 152 3.45 21.37 10.78
C GLY A 152 3.95 20.38 11.83
N LEU A 153 3.49 19.13 11.79
CA LEU A 153 3.84 18.14 12.79
C LEU A 153 5.24 17.55 12.52
N PRO A 154 6.07 17.36 13.56
CA PRO A 154 7.43 16.84 13.38
C PRO A 154 7.44 15.52 12.60
N GLY A 155 8.29 15.38 11.58
CA GLY A 155 8.37 14.15 10.78
C GLY A 155 7.27 13.96 9.73
N ALA A 156 6.23 14.80 9.69
CA ALA A 156 5.30 14.87 8.56
C ALA A 156 5.60 16.11 7.72
N THR A 157 6.26 15.92 6.58
CA THR A 157 6.55 16.98 5.62
C THR A 157 5.78 16.74 4.32
N THR A 158 5.46 17.82 3.58
CA THR A 158 4.87 17.69 2.24
C THR A 158 5.78 16.87 1.33
N ALA A 159 7.09 17.04 1.47
CA ALA A 159 8.09 16.32 0.69
C ALA A 159 8.05 14.81 0.99
N GLY A 160 8.00 14.41 2.26
CA GLY A 160 7.82 13.02 2.69
C GLY A 160 6.47 12.44 2.23
N ALA A 161 5.39 13.22 2.28
CA ALA A 161 4.08 12.80 1.75
C ALA A 161 4.12 12.52 0.25
N VAL A 162 4.82 13.36 -0.52
CA VAL A 162 5.04 13.15 -1.96
C VAL A 162 5.95 11.95 -2.21
N ALA A 163 7.03 11.78 -1.44
CA ALA A 163 7.93 10.63 -1.53
C ALA A 163 7.18 9.32 -1.30
N LEU A 164 6.34 9.25 -0.26
CA LEU A 164 5.48 8.12 0.04
C LEU A 164 4.49 7.83 -1.10
N ALA A 165 3.82 8.87 -1.62
CA ALA A 165 2.88 8.71 -2.74
C ALA A 165 3.59 8.21 -4.01
N ILE A 166 4.82 8.66 -4.29
CA ILE A 166 5.64 8.14 -5.39
C ILE A 166 6.00 6.68 -5.15
N GLY A 167 6.44 6.33 -3.93
CA GLY A 167 6.76 4.95 -3.56
C GLY A 167 5.58 4.01 -3.77
N ILE A 168 4.43 4.35 -3.21
CA ILE A 168 3.17 3.61 -3.39
C ILE A 168 2.80 3.53 -4.87
N GLY A 169 2.87 4.63 -5.61
CA GLY A 169 2.57 4.63 -7.05
C GLY A 169 3.49 3.69 -7.86
N ILE A 170 4.78 3.60 -7.52
CA ILE A 170 5.71 2.71 -8.24
C ILE A 170 5.36 1.24 -7.98
N GLN A 171 5.00 0.86 -6.74
CA GLN A 171 4.65 -0.53 -6.41
C GLN A 171 3.22 -0.92 -6.85
N ASN A 172 2.32 0.05 -6.95
CA ASN A 172 0.96 -0.12 -7.46
C ASN A 172 0.95 -0.61 -8.92
N PHE A 173 1.94 -0.24 -9.72
CA PHE A 173 2.04 -0.73 -11.10
C PHE A 173 2.20 -2.26 -11.16
N PRO A 174 3.18 -2.88 -10.48
CA PRO A 174 3.20 -4.32 -10.24
C PRO A 174 1.90 -4.92 -9.70
N GLU A 175 1.24 -4.25 -8.77
CA GLU A 175 0.02 -4.75 -8.13
C GLU A 175 -1.18 -4.78 -9.09
N GLY A 176 -1.42 -3.70 -9.84
CA GLY A 176 -2.50 -3.68 -10.84
C GLY A 176 -2.32 -4.76 -11.91
N LEU A 177 -1.06 -5.06 -12.25
CA LEU A 177 -0.71 -6.19 -13.10
C LEU A 177 -1.01 -7.54 -12.40
N SER A 178 -0.68 -7.68 -11.12
CA SER A 178 -0.89 -8.91 -10.34
C SER A 178 -2.36 -9.30 -10.22
N VAL A 179 -3.27 -8.33 -10.19
CA VAL A 179 -4.72 -8.57 -10.20
C VAL A 179 -5.18 -8.96 -11.61
N SER A 180 -4.83 -8.15 -12.61
CA SER A 180 -5.45 -8.21 -13.94
C SER A 180 -4.94 -9.37 -14.81
N MET A 181 -3.66 -9.75 -14.64
CA MET A 181 -3.02 -10.73 -15.52
C MET A 181 -3.45 -12.18 -15.27
N PRO A 182 -3.66 -12.63 -14.03
CA PRO A 182 -4.30 -13.92 -13.74
C PRO A 182 -5.71 -13.99 -14.34
N LEU A 183 -6.51 -12.94 -14.20
CA LEU A 183 -7.85 -12.89 -14.81
C LEU A 183 -7.78 -13.02 -16.33
N ARG A 184 -6.82 -12.33 -16.95
CA ARG A 184 -6.59 -12.40 -18.38
C ARG A 184 -6.19 -13.82 -18.83
N ARG A 185 -5.39 -14.52 -18.03
CA ARG A 185 -4.99 -15.93 -18.26
C ARG A 185 -6.17 -16.89 -18.09
N ASP A 186 -7.04 -16.63 -17.13
CA ASP A 186 -8.26 -17.41 -16.84
C ASP A 186 -9.39 -17.18 -17.86
N GLY A 187 -9.12 -16.43 -18.94
CA GLY A 187 -10.03 -16.26 -20.07
C GLY A 187 -10.93 -15.02 -19.98
N VAL A 188 -10.79 -14.18 -18.94
CA VAL A 188 -11.52 -12.92 -18.83
C VAL A 188 -11.11 -11.97 -19.98
N SER A 189 -12.08 -11.22 -20.50
CA SER A 189 -11.83 -10.25 -21.59
C SER A 189 -10.90 -9.13 -21.12
N ARG A 190 -10.12 -8.55 -22.05
CA ARG A 190 -9.14 -7.48 -21.74
C ARG A 190 -9.75 -6.34 -20.93
N GLY A 191 -10.90 -5.84 -21.38
CA GLY A 191 -11.60 -4.75 -20.71
C GLY A 191 -12.08 -5.11 -19.30
N LYS A 192 -12.60 -6.32 -19.10
CA LYS A 192 -13.03 -6.78 -17.77
C LYS A 192 -11.84 -7.00 -16.83
N ALA A 193 -10.76 -7.61 -17.32
CA ALA A 193 -9.55 -7.85 -16.53
C ALA A 193 -8.90 -6.52 -16.09
N TRP A 194 -8.82 -5.54 -17.00
CA TRP A 194 -8.38 -4.19 -16.66
C TRP A 194 -9.32 -3.51 -15.66
N TRP A 195 -10.64 -3.62 -15.87
CA TRP A 195 -11.64 -3.02 -14.98
C TRP A 195 -11.54 -3.53 -13.55
N TYR A 196 -11.43 -4.85 -13.36
CA TYR A 196 -11.20 -5.42 -12.03
C TYR A 196 -9.84 -5.05 -11.45
N GLY A 197 -8.78 -5.01 -12.27
CA GLY A 197 -7.44 -4.67 -11.81
C GLY A 197 -7.29 -3.23 -11.34
N GLN A 198 -7.96 -2.26 -11.98
CA GLN A 198 -7.94 -0.88 -11.48
C GLN A 198 -8.90 -0.66 -10.32
N LEU A 199 -10.06 -1.37 -10.32
CA LEU A 199 -11.05 -1.23 -9.26
C LEU A 199 -10.56 -1.73 -7.91
N SER A 200 -9.56 -2.62 -7.85
CA SER A 200 -8.98 -3.03 -6.57
C SER A 200 -8.36 -1.84 -5.81
N ALA A 201 -7.83 -0.85 -6.52
CA ALA A 201 -7.20 0.33 -5.93
C ALA A 201 -8.12 1.54 -5.77
N ILE A 202 -9.40 1.47 -6.17
CA ILE A 202 -10.30 2.63 -6.12
C ILE A 202 -10.59 3.11 -4.68
N VAL A 203 -10.25 2.29 -3.70
CA VAL A 203 -10.37 2.66 -2.28
C VAL A 203 -9.27 3.62 -1.82
N GLU A 204 -8.12 3.68 -2.50
CA GLU A 204 -7.01 4.55 -2.07
C GLU A 204 -7.42 6.03 -2.04
N PRO A 205 -8.08 6.60 -3.08
CA PRO A 205 -8.56 7.98 -3.03
C PRO A 205 -9.52 8.27 -1.89
N VAL A 206 -10.42 7.32 -1.61
CA VAL A 206 -11.39 7.45 -0.52
C VAL A 206 -10.68 7.41 0.84
N ALA A 207 -9.80 6.44 1.01
CA ALA A 207 -9.00 6.27 2.21
C ALA A 207 -8.05 7.46 2.47
N GLY A 208 -7.44 8.02 1.43
CA GLY A 208 -6.58 9.21 1.53
C GLY A 208 -7.31 10.46 1.98
N VAL A 209 -8.51 10.70 1.43
CA VAL A 209 -9.35 11.80 1.90
C VAL A 209 -9.76 11.60 3.36
N ILE A 210 -10.18 10.39 3.73
CA ILE A 210 -10.53 10.05 5.12
C ILE A 210 -9.33 10.27 6.05
N GLY A 211 -8.14 9.80 5.66
CA GLY A 211 -6.91 9.95 6.43
C GLY A 211 -6.55 11.41 6.67
N ALA A 212 -6.58 12.24 5.62
CA ALA A 212 -6.29 13.67 5.73
C ALA A 212 -7.28 14.39 6.66
N VAL A 213 -8.58 14.12 6.50
CA VAL A 213 -9.63 14.72 7.34
C VAL A 213 -9.52 14.27 8.80
N ALA A 214 -9.26 12.98 9.05
CA ALA A 214 -9.14 12.43 10.40
C ALA A 214 -8.03 13.11 11.20
N VAL A 215 -6.88 13.34 10.57
CA VAL A 215 -5.73 14.01 11.22
C VAL A 215 -6.03 15.48 11.52
N MET A 216 -6.72 16.17 10.61
CA MET A 216 -7.14 17.55 10.83
C MET A 216 -8.10 17.69 12.02
N ALA A 217 -8.93 16.67 12.27
CA ALA A 217 -9.89 16.66 13.37
C ALA A 217 -9.27 16.23 14.72
N MET A 218 -8.23 15.38 14.71
CA MET A 218 -7.76 14.68 15.91
C MET A 218 -6.23 14.66 16.03
N ARG A 219 -5.59 15.82 16.24
CA ARG A 219 -4.11 15.93 16.31
C ARG A 219 -3.39 14.90 17.20
N PRO A 220 -3.85 14.57 18.42
CA PRO A 220 -3.16 13.60 19.27
C PRO A 220 -3.18 12.17 18.73
N ILE A 221 -4.03 11.86 17.75
CA ILE A 221 -4.13 10.52 17.15
C ILE A 221 -3.05 10.27 16.10
N LEU A 222 -2.32 11.30 15.63
CA LEU A 222 -1.45 11.15 14.47
C LEU A 222 -0.35 10.08 14.63
N PRO A 223 0.39 10.01 15.75
CA PRO A 223 1.38 8.94 15.96
C PRO A 223 0.74 7.54 15.91
N TYR A 224 -0.48 7.40 16.43
CA TYR A 224 -1.23 6.16 16.37
C TYR A 224 -1.69 5.84 14.94
N ALA A 225 -2.14 6.84 14.18
CA ALA A 225 -2.65 6.67 12.82
C ALA A 225 -1.54 6.29 11.82
N LEU A 226 -0.38 6.95 11.89
CA LEU A 226 0.78 6.60 11.06
C LEU A 226 1.28 5.20 11.40
N ALA A 227 1.42 4.88 12.69
CA ALA A 227 1.84 3.57 13.10
C ALA A 227 0.79 2.49 12.78
N PHE A 228 -0.50 2.81 12.83
CA PHE A 228 -1.59 1.93 12.38
C PHE A 228 -1.44 1.58 10.91
N ALA A 229 -1.22 2.56 10.03
CA ALA A 229 -0.99 2.30 8.62
C ALA A 229 0.27 1.44 8.41
N ALA A 230 1.35 1.70 9.16
CA ALA A 230 2.57 0.88 9.12
C ALA A 230 2.33 -0.57 9.56
N GLY A 231 1.62 -0.77 10.67
CA GLY A 231 1.32 -2.10 11.19
C GLY A 231 0.41 -2.91 10.27
N ALA A 232 -0.58 -2.25 9.67
CA ALA A 232 -1.44 -2.85 8.66
C ALA A 232 -0.64 -3.28 7.42
N MET A 233 0.22 -2.42 6.87
CA MET A 233 1.05 -2.78 5.70
C MET A 233 2.07 -3.88 6.01
N ILE A 234 2.72 -3.85 7.17
CA ILE A 234 3.65 -4.92 7.56
C ILE A 234 2.93 -6.26 7.68
N TYR A 235 1.73 -6.27 8.26
CA TYR A 235 0.92 -7.49 8.33
C TYR A 235 0.66 -8.04 6.91
N VAL A 236 0.20 -7.20 5.97
CA VAL A 236 -0.07 -7.61 4.57
C VAL A 236 1.19 -8.17 3.90
N VAL A 237 2.35 -7.52 4.07
CA VAL A 237 3.59 -8.02 3.45
C VAL A 237 3.98 -9.40 3.99
N VAL A 238 3.84 -9.59 5.31
CA VAL A 238 4.25 -10.83 5.98
C VAL A 238 3.29 -11.97 5.69
N GLU A 239 1.98 -11.70 5.72
CA GLU A 239 0.95 -12.72 5.52
C GLU A 239 0.81 -13.09 4.04
N GLU A 240 0.96 -12.12 3.14
CA GLU A 240 0.65 -12.32 1.74
C GLU A 240 1.87 -12.24 0.82
N VAL A 241 2.52 -11.08 0.74
CA VAL A 241 3.50 -10.79 -0.31
C VAL A 241 4.72 -11.71 -0.22
N ILE A 242 5.23 -11.92 1.00
CA ILE A 242 6.35 -12.83 1.24
C ILE A 242 5.93 -14.28 0.93
N PRO A 243 4.88 -14.87 1.53
CA PRO A 243 4.47 -16.23 1.20
C PRO A 243 4.14 -16.43 -0.28
N GLU A 244 3.49 -15.46 -0.92
CA GLU A 244 3.16 -15.51 -2.34
C GLU A 244 4.40 -15.64 -3.23
N THR A 245 5.43 -14.84 -2.95
CA THR A 245 6.67 -14.85 -3.72
C THR A 245 7.58 -16.04 -3.42
N GLN A 246 7.49 -16.61 -2.22
CA GLN A 246 8.31 -17.75 -1.79
C GLN A 246 7.72 -19.12 -2.20
N ARG A 247 6.48 -19.17 -2.70
CA ARG A 247 5.84 -20.40 -3.20
C ARG A 247 6.22 -20.78 -4.64
N ASP A 248 6.78 -19.86 -5.42
CA ASP A 248 7.15 -20.11 -6.82
C ASP A 248 8.62 -20.53 -6.99
N LYS A 249 9.00 -20.91 -8.22
CA LYS A 249 10.33 -21.34 -8.63
C LYS A 249 11.37 -20.20 -8.60
N TYR A 250 10.96 -18.94 -8.66
CA TYR A 250 11.86 -17.79 -8.82
C TYR A 250 12.08 -16.99 -7.53
N THR A 251 12.15 -17.68 -6.38
CA THR A 251 12.34 -17.07 -5.05
C THR A 251 13.53 -16.13 -4.97
N ASP A 252 14.69 -16.50 -5.53
CA ASP A 252 15.89 -15.64 -5.56
C ASP A 252 15.63 -14.31 -6.28
N VAL A 253 14.85 -14.34 -7.36
CA VAL A 253 14.53 -13.15 -8.16
C VAL A 253 13.53 -12.27 -7.41
N ALA A 254 12.56 -12.87 -6.73
CA ALA A 254 11.65 -12.13 -5.86
C ALA A 254 12.41 -11.47 -4.71
N THR A 255 13.36 -12.18 -4.07
CA THR A 255 14.19 -11.63 -3.00
C THR A 255 15.06 -10.46 -3.50
N LEU A 256 15.67 -10.58 -4.68
CA LEU A 256 16.40 -9.46 -5.28
C LEU A 256 15.48 -8.30 -5.63
N GLY A 257 14.26 -8.59 -6.10
CA GLY A 257 13.19 -7.61 -6.30
C GLY A 257 12.89 -6.85 -5.01
N PHE A 258 12.67 -7.58 -3.91
CA PHE A 258 12.43 -7.02 -2.57
C PHE A 258 13.54 -6.09 -2.14
N ILE A 259 14.80 -6.52 -2.24
CA ILE A 259 15.94 -5.65 -1.91
C ILE A 259 15.95 -4.41 -2.81
N GLY A 260 15.66 -4.54 -4.10
CA GLY A 260 15.55 -3.42 -5.02
C GLY A 260 14.45 -2.42 -4.64
N GLY A 261 13.25 -2.91 -4.33
CA GLY A 261 12.11 -2.08 -3.90
C GLY A 261 12.39 -1.37 -2.58
N PHE A 262 12.99 -2.09 -1.63
CA PHE A 262 13.40 -1.53 -0.35
C PHE A 262 14.41 -0.38 -0.54
N ILE A 263 15.44 -0.59 -1.36
CA ILE A 263 16.45 0.44 -1.65
C ILE A 263 15.82 1.65 -2.33
N VAL A 264 14.94 1.44 -3.31
CA VAL A 264 14.26 2.53 -4.01
C VAL A 264 13.44 3.35 -3.03
N MET A 265 12.61 2.71 -2.21
CA MET A 265 11.76 3.43 -1.27
C MET A 265 12.57 4.13 -0.18
N MET A 266 13.59 3.48 0.38
CA MET A 266 14.53 4.12 1.32
C MET A 266 15.21 5.34 0.68
N SER A 267 15.61 5.25 -0.59
CA SER A 267 16.25 6.36 -1.30
C SER A 267 15.28 7.50 -1.60
N LEU A 268 14.01 7.18 -1.91
CA LEU A 268 12.96 8.18 -2.10
C LEU A 268 12.68 8.91 -0.80
N ASP A 269 12.52 8.18 0.30
CA ASP A 269 12.27 8.76 1.62
C ASP A 269 13.44 9.64 2.05
N VAL A 270 14.64 9.07 2.21
CA VAL A 270 15.83 9.80 2.69
C VAL A 270 16.29 10.91 1.73
N GLY A 271 16.07 10.72 0.42
CA GLY A 271 16.54 11.64 -0.61
C GLY A 271 15.57 12.78 -0.93
N LEU A 272 14.26 12.59 -0.73
CA LEU A 272 13.22 13.56 -1.06
C LEU A 272 12.46 14.08 0.17
N GLY A 273 12.60 13.44 1.33
CA GLY A 273 11.90 13.76 2.58
C GLY A 273 12.84 14.01 3.73
#